data_AF-U7NMR9-F1
#
_entry.id   AF-U7NMR9-F1
#
_cell.length_a   1.000
_cell.length_b   1.000
_cell.length_c   1.000
_cell.angle_alpha   90.00
_cell.angle_beta   90.00
_cell.angle_gamma   90.00
#
_symmetry.space_group_name_H-M   'P 1'
#
loop_
_entity.id
_entity.type
_entity.pdbx_description
1 polymer ?
#
loop_
_entity_poly.entity_id
_entity_poly.type
_entity_poly.pdbx_seq_one_letter_code
_entity_poly.pdbx_strand_id
1 'polypeptide(L)'
;MSGPTTRVLTVLELLQAHGQLGGGELAQRLGVNRRTVRRYIRILEDLGIPVMTEQGRYGGYRLVAGFKLPPMMFTNEETLAISLGLLSAKQLGLTDAAPAIASVQAKLERVMPDKLKGRARTISETARVILPRKEPNLDEHALDTLATATETARSVQCIYHAPQPPSVSLVVQLASSPEFNQSGAAWKPVPVPITGLGS
;
A
#
# COMPACT_ATOMS: atom_id res chain seq x y z
N MET A 1 -10.09 -32.54 18.24
CA MET A 1 -9.87 -32.75 16.79
C MET A 1 -10.26 -31.47 16.07
N SER A 2 -9.36 -30.84 15.30
CA SER A 2 -9.71 -29.61 14.58
C SER A 2 -10.70 -29.92 13.45
N GLY A 3 -11.80 -29.17 13.40
CA GLY A 3 -12.87 -29.40 12.44
C GLY A 3 -12.47 -29.08 11.00
N PRO A 4 -13.30 -29.45 10.01
CA PRO A 4 -13.06 -29.19 8.59
C PRO A 4 -12.78 -27.71 8.30
N THR A 5 -13.50 -26.80 8.96
CA THR A 5 -13.34 -25.35 8.83
C THR A 5 -11.97 -24.88 9.30
N THR A 6 -11.49 -25.36 10.46
CA THR A 6 -10.15 -25.04 10.96
C THR A 6 -9.08 -25.45 9.95
N ARG A 7 -9.22 -26.63 9.33
CA ARG A 7 -8.26 -27.12 8.34
C ARG A 7 -8.27 -26.30 7.04
N VAL A 8 -9.42 -25.83 6.60
CA VAL A 8 -9.55 -24.91 5.45
C VAL A 8 -8.87 -23.58 5.73
N LEU A 9 -9.08 -23.02 6.94
CA LEU A 9 -8.40 -21.78 7.36
C LEU A 9 -6.88 -21.97 7.47
N THR A 10 -6.41 -23.11 8.00
CA THR A 10 -4.97 -23.41 8.02
C THR A 10 -4.38 -23.54 6.61
N VAL A 11 -5.12 -24.10 5.64
CA VAL A 11 -4.67 -24.11 4.23
C VAL A 11 -4.49 -22.68 3.71
N LEU A 12 -5.45 -21.80 3.99
CA LEU A 12 -5.40 -20.39 3.59
C LEU A 12 -4.17 -19.68 4.18
N GLU A 13 -3.93 -19.84 5.49
CA GLU A 13 -2.75 -19.27 6.18
C GLU A 13 -1.44 -19.77 5.55
N LEU A 14 -1.33 -21.06 5.28
CA LEU A 14 -0.15 -21.65 4.65
C LEU A 14 0.12 -21.08 3.25
N LEU A 15 -0.93 -20.85 2.45
CA LEU A 15 -0.80 -20.25 1.12
C LEU A 15 -0.43 -18.76 1.19
N GLN A 16 -0.92 -18.02 2.19
CA GLN A 16 -0.54 -16.62 2.41
C GLN A 16 0.93 -16.48 2.86
N ALA A 17 1.41 -17.36 3.75
CA ALA A 17 2.75 -17.28 4.31
C ALA A 17 3.86 -17.71 3.31
N HIS A 18 3.56 -18.66 2.42
CA HIS A 18 4.58 -19.28 1.56
C HIS A 18 4.44 -18.93 0.07
N GLY A 19 3.36 -18.25 -0.34
CA GLY A 19 3.11 -17.85 -1.72
C GLY A 19 2.70 -19.00 -2.64
N GLN A 20 3.49 -20.08 -2.73
CA GLN A 20 3.21 -21.28 -3.50
C GLN A 20 3.61 -22.54 -2.72
N LEU A 21 2.70 -23.50 -2.60
CA LEU A 21 2.95 -24.77 -1.93
C LEU A 21 2.48 -25.96 -2.77
N GLY A 22 3.31 -27.00 -2.82
CA GLY A 22 2.94 -28.26 -3.45
C GLY A 22 1.81 -28.97 -2.70
N GLY A 23 0.94 -29.69 -3.41
CA GLY A 23 -0.15 -30.44 -2.76
C GLY A 23 0.32 -31.55 -1.81
N GLY A 24 1.52 -32.09 -2.02
CA GLY A 24 2.15 -33.05 -1.09
C GLY A 24 2.67 -32.37 0.17
N GLU A 25 3.21 -31.16 0.05
CA GLU A 25 3.72 -30.37 1.17
C GLU A 25 2.58 -29.88 2.07
N LEU A 26 1.49 -29.38 1.48
CA LEU A 26 0.26 -29.06 2.21
C LEU A 26 -0.28 -30.28 2.96
N ALA A 27 -0.30 -31.44 2.31
CA ALA A 27 -0.75 -32.69 2.92
C ALA A 27 0.09 -33.06 4.15
N GLN A 28 1.42 -32.97 4.04
CA GLN A 28 2.35 -33.24 5.14
C GLN A 28 2.16 -32.26 6.30
N ARG A 29 2.10 -30.95 6.02
CA ARG A 29 1.94 -29.90 7.05
C ARG A 29 0.58 -29.97 7.76
N LEU A 30 -0.47 -30.36 7.04
CA LEU A 30 -1.82 -30.51 7.60
C LEU A 30 -2.05 -31.89 8.25
N GLY A 31 -1.15 -32.86 8.06
CA GLY A 31 -1.34 -34.24 8.50
C GLY A 31 -2.53 -34.93 7.83
N VAL A 32 -2.79 -34.63 6.56
CA VAL A 32 -3.90 -35.20 5.76
C VAL A 32 -3.39 -35.71 4.41
N ASN A 33 -4.22 -36.44 3.67
CA ASN A 33 -3.85 -36.88 2.32
C ASN A 33 -4.09 -35.79 1.24
N ARG A 34 -3.48 -35.98 0.06
CA ARG A 34 -3.62 -35.04 -1.08
C ARG A 34 -5.06 -34.86 -1.57
N ARG A 35 -5.92 -35.88 -1.44
CA ARG A 35 -7.35 -35.81 -1.82
C ARG A 35 -8.10 -34.85 -0.90
N THR A 36 -7.78 -34.86 0.38
CA THR A 36 -8.34 -33.92 1.37
C THR A 36 -7.85 -32.51 1.13
N VAL A 37 -6.57 -32.31 0.78
CA VAL A 37 -6.06 -30.98 0.38
C VAL A 37 -6.84 -30.45 -0.82
N ARG A 38 -7.02 -31.23 -1.90
CA ARG A 38 -7.84 -30.83 -3.06
C ARG A 38 -9.27 -30.46 -2.68
N ARG A 39 -9.85 -31.15 -1.69
CA ARG A 39 -11.18 -30.82 -1.16
C ARG A 39 -11.18 -29.48 -0.43
N TYR A 40 -10.17 -29.20 0.40
CA TYR A 40 -10.06 -27.91 1.09
C TYR A 40 -9.79 -26.74 0.15
N ILE A 41 -9.00 -26.94 -0.90
CA ILE A 41 -8.81 -25.94 -1.96
C ILE A 41 -10.14 -25.60 -2.64
N ARG A 42 -10.95 -26.60 -3.01
CA ARG A 42 -12.30 -26.36 -3.55
C ARG A 42 -13.20 -25.59 -2.59
N ILE A 43 -13.14 -25.87 -1.30
CA ILE A 43 -13.91 -25.10 -0.31
C ILE A 43 -13.45 -23.64 -0.26
N LEU A 44 -12.15 -23.36 -0.42
CA LEU A 44 -11.67 -21.97 -0.54
C LEU A 44 -12.21 -21.30 -1.81
N GLU A 45 -12.22 -22.01 -2.94
CA GLU A 45 -12.80 -21.52 -4.20
C GLU A 45 -14.31 -21.24 -4.06
N ASP A 46 -15.05 -22.14 -3.42
CA ASP A 46 -16.49 -21.98 -3.14
C ASP A 46 -16.76 -20.77 -2.22
N LEU A 47 -15.82 -20.43 -1.34
CA LEU A 47 -15.86 -19.23 -0.48
C LEU A 47 -15.42 -17.94 -1.22
N GLY A 48 -15.14 -18.02 -2.52
CA GLY A 48 -14.72 -16.89 -3.34
C GLY A 48 -13.25 -16.50 -3.15
N ILE A 49 -12.41 -17.40 -2.63
CA ILE A 49 -10.96 -17.22 -2.50
C ILE A 49 -10.30 -17.93 -3.69
N PRO A 50 -9.84 -17.20 -4.72
CA PRO A 50 -9.30 -17.81 -5.92
C PRO A 50 -7.91 -18.40 -5.68
N VAL A 51 -7.79 -19.70 -5.97
CA VAL A 51 -6.52 -20.45 -5.89
C VAL A 51 -6.10 -20.85 -7.31
N MET A 52 -4.90 -20.47 -7.73
CA MET A 52 -4.30 -21.02 -8.95
C MET A 52 -3.70 -22.38 -8.66
N THR A 53 -3.95 -23.32 -9.58
CA THR A 53 -3.32 -24.64 -9.56
C THR A 53 -2.40 -24.76 -10.77
N GLU A 54 -1.10 -24.84 -10.53
CA GLU A 54 -0.12 -25.09 -11.58
C GLU A 54 0.14 -26.59 -11.68
N GLN A 55 0.06 -27.17 -12.89
CA GLN A 55 0.31 -28.60 -13.11
C GLN A 55 1.77 -28.84 -13.49
N GLY A 56 2.39 -29.90 -12.93
CA GLY A 56 3.77 -30.29 -13.25
C GLY A 56 4.51 -30.93 -12.07
N ARG A 57 5.77 -31.33 -12.29
CA ARG A 57 6.65 -31.95 -11.28
C ARG A 57 6.93 -31.03 -10.07
N TYR A 58 6.81 -29.71 -10.28
CA TYR A 58 6.92 -28.65 -9.27
C TYR A 58 5.61 -27.86 -9.09
N GLY A 59 4.50 -28.39 -9.62
CA GLY A 59 3.20 -27.73 -9.59
C GLY A 59 2.64 -27.58 -8.16
N GLY A 60 2.02 -26.44 -7.88
CA GLY A 60 1.53 -26.09 -6.55
C GLY A 60 0.27 -25.24 -6.57
N TYR A 61 -0.24 -24.98 -5.37
CA TYR A 61 -1.34 -24.06 -5.13
C TYR A 61 -0.78 -22.71 -4.71
N ARG A 62 -1.36 -21.63 -5.24
CA ARG A 62 -1.03 -20.24 -4.92
C ARG A 62 -2.30 -19.40 -4.92
N LEU A 63 -2.37 -18.38 -4.06
CA LEU A 63 -3.45 -17.38 -4.14
C LEU A 63 -3.25 -16.46 -5.34
N VAL A 64 -4.32 -16.19 -6.10
CA VAL A 64 -4.25 -15.20 -7.19
C VAL A 64 -3.88 -13.83 -6.61
N ALA A 65 -2.80 -13.23 -7.10
CA ALA A 65 -2.40 -11.89 -6.69
C ALA A 65 -3.47 -10.85 -7.10
N GLY A 66 -3.82 -9.94 -6.20
CA GLY A 66 -4.61 -8.75 -6.53
C GLY A 66 -6.15 -8.87 -6.49
N PHE A 67 -6.74 -10.00 -6.09
CA PHE A 67 -8.21 -10.18 -6.17
C PHE A 67 -9.01 -9.53 -5.03
N LYS A 68 -8.44 -9.45 -3.82
CA LYS A 68 -8.93 -8.75 -2.62
C LYS A 68 -7.88 -8.94 -1.51
N LEU A 69 -7.82 -8.01 -0.55
CA LEU A 69 -7.07 -8.25 0.69
C LEU A 69 -7.64 -9.51 1.35
N PRO A 70 -6.82 -10.56 1.59
CA PRO A 70 -7.29 -11.75 2.30
C PRO A 70 -7.76 -11.40 3.72
N PRO A 71 -8.48 -12.29 4.43
CA PRO A 71 -8.81 -12.06 5.83
C PRO A 71 -7.53 -11.85 6.65
N MET A 72 -7.31 -10.61 7.13
CA MET A 72 -6.13 -10.23 7.90
C MET A 72 -6.49 -10.19 9.39
N MET A 73 -5.63 -10.78 10.21
CA MET A 73 -5.69 -10.64 11.65
C MET A 73 -4.90 -9.38 12.04
N PHE A 74 -5.53 -8.46 12.75
CA PHE A 74 -4.88 -7.26 13.26
C PHE A 74 -4.79 -7.33 14.77
N THR A 75 -3.67 -6.88 15.30
CA THR A 75 -3.53 -6.56 16.72
C THR A 75 -4.34 -5.32 17.07
N ASN A 76 -4.54 -5.12 18.37
CA ASN A 76 -5.25 -3.94 18.89
C ASN A 76 -4.55 -2.62 18.50
N GLU A 77 -3.21 -2.61 18.45
CA GLU A 77 -2.41 -1.44 18.12
C GLU A 77 -2.47 -1.12 16.62
N GLU A 78 -2.33 -2.12 15.76
CA GLU A 78 -2.49 -1.96 14.30
C GLU A 78 -3.89 -1.46 13.96
N THR A 79 -4.90 -1.98 14.63
CA THR A 79 -6.30 -1.58 14.45
C THR A 79 -6.53 -0.11 14.80
N LEU A 80 -5.90 0.38 15.88
CA LEU A 80 -5.92 1.80 16.24
C LEU A 80 -5.15 2.67 15.22
N ALA A 81 -3.98 2.22 14.77
CA ALA A 81 -3.18 2.93 13.77
C ALA A 81 -3.94 3.09 12.44
N ILE A 82 -4.60 2.03 11.97
CA ILE A 82 -5.42 2.07 10.75
C ILE A 82 -6.60 3.04 10.93
N SER A 83 -7.27 3.01 12.09
CA SER A 83 -8.37 3.94 12.38
C SER A 83 -7.93 5.41 12.35
N LEU A 84 -6.75 5.73 12.87
CA LEU A 84 -6.17 7.07 12.83
C LEU A 84 -5.77 7.50 11.40
N GLY A 85 -5.23 6.57 10.61
CA GLY A 85 -4.93 6.80 9.20
C GLY A 85 -6.18 7.11 8.38
N LEU A 86 -7.27 6.37 8.60
CA LEU A 86 -8.56 6.62 7.94
C LEU A 86 -9.17 7.98 8.33
N LEU A 87 -9.08 8.36 9.61
CA LEU A 87 -9.49 9.68 10.09
C LEU A 87 -8.69 10.80 9.41
N SER A 88 -7.36 10.64 9.32
CA SER A 88 -6.47 11.59 8.64
C SER A 88 -6.82 11.73 7.17
N ALA A 89 -7.04 10.61 6.47
CA ALA A 89 -7.42 10.60 5.06
C ALA A 89 -8.76 11.32 4.81
N LYS A 90 -9.73 11.17 5.72
CA LYS A 90 -11.00 11.89 5.69
C LYS A 90 -10.81 13.40 5.90
N GLN A 91 -9.97 13.80 6.86
CA GLN A 91 -9.70 15.21 7.17
C GLN A 91 -8.88 15.91 6.07
N LEU A 92 -8.07 15.16 5.30
CA LEU A 92 -7.35 15.66 4.13
C LEU A 92 -8.23 15.92 2.90
N GLY A 93 -9.51 15.54 2.93
CA GLY A 93 -10.43 15.81 1.83
C GLY A 93 -10.12 15.03 0.56
N LEU A 94 -9.61 13.79 0.67
CA LEU A 94 -9.44 12.88 -0.46
C LEU A 94 -10.83 12.46 -1.01
N THR A 95 -11.45 13.35 -1.78
CA THR A 95 -12.84 13.26 -2.27
C THR A 95 -13.11 12.00 -3.07
N ASP A 96 -12.18 11.59 -3.93
CA ASP A 96 -12.32 10.38 -4.75
C ASP A 96 -12.26 9.09 -3.90
N ALA A 97 -11.62 9.15 -2.74
CA ALA A 97 -11.48 8.03 -1.82
C ALA A 97 -12.55 8.03 -0.71
N ALA A 98 -13.38 9.07 -0.58
CA ALA A 98 -14.37 9.20 0.49
C ALA A 98 -15.28 7.95 0.67
N PRO A 99 -15.89 7.37 -0.39
CA PRO A 99 -16.69 6.15 -0.24
C PRO A 99 -15.85 4.91 0.12
N ALA A 100 -14.60 4.84 -0.35
CA ALA A 100 -13.68 3.76 0.00
C ALA A 100 -13.24 3.85 1.47
N ILE A 101 -12.90 5.05 1.95
CA ILE A 101 -12.54 5.33 3.35
C ILE A 101 -13.71 4.94 4.27
N ALA A 102 -14.94 5.34 3.95
CA ALA A 102 -16.13 4.97 4.71
C ALA A 102 -16.35 3.44 4.73
N SER A 103 -16.17 2.78 3.59
CA SER A 103 -16.30 1.32 3.46
C SER A 103 -15.27 0.58 4.30
N VAL A 104 -14.00 1.01 4.28
CA VAL A 104 -12.92 0.39 5.07
C VAL A 104 -13.14 0.64 6.56
N GLN A 105 -13.51 1.86 6.96
CA GLN A 105 -13.84 2.19 8.35
C GLN A 105 -14.96 1.28 8.89
N ALA A 106 -16.06 1.12 8.15
CA ALA A 106 -17.16 0.25 8.56
C ALA A 106 -16.75 -1.23 8.66
N LYS A 107 -15.87 -1.69 7.78
CA LYS A 107 -15.31 -3.06 7.84
C LYS A 107 -14.40 -3.25 9.05
N LEU A 108 -13.58 -2.25 9.38
CA LEU A 108 -12.68 -2.27 10.53
C LEU A 108 -13.45 -2.25 11.86
N GLU A 109 -14.48 -1.41 11.97
CA GLU A 109 -15.32 -1.33 13.17
C GLU A 109 -16.04 -2.66 13.44
N ARG A 110 -16.46 -3.40 12.40
CA ARG A 110 -17.11 -4.71 12.56
C ARG A 110 -16.22 -5.77 13.21
N VAL A 111 -14.89 -5.66 13.07
CA VAL A 111 -13.93 -6.63 13.62
C VAL A 111 -13.29 -6.17 14.92
N MET A 112 -13.49 -4.91 15.32
CA MET A 112 -12.98 -4.36 16.58
C MET A 112 -13.77 -4.88 17.81
N PRO A 113 -13.09 -5.28 18.89
CA PRO A 113 -13.70 -5.47 20.21
C PRO A 113 -14.32 -4.16 20.76
N ASP A 114 -15.40 -4.24 21.53
CA ASP A 114 -16.18 -3.05 21.94
C ASP A 114 -15.37 -2.03 22.76
N LYS A 115 -14.43 -2.51 23.60
CA LYS A 115 -13.50 -1.65 24.33
C LYS A 115 -12.61 -0.81 23.40
N LEU A 116 -12.25 -1.36 22.24
CA LEU A 116 -11.41 -0.67 21.24
C LEU A 116 -12.24 0.27 20.36
N LYS A 117 -13.48 -0.10 20.00
CA LYS A 117 -14.42 0.80 19.33
C LYS A 117 -14.64 2.09 20.13
N GLY A 118 -14.88 1.96 21.45
CA GLY A 118 -15.07 3.10 22.33
C GLY A 118 -13.87 4.03 22.34
N ARG A 119 -12.66 3.48 22.51
CA ARG A 119 -11.41 4.25 22.46
C ARG A 119 -11.19 4.92 21.10
N ALA A 120 -11.36 4.21 20.00
CA ALA A 120 -11.19 4.75 18.66
C ALA A 120 -12.19 5.89 18.37
N ARG A 121 -13.45 5.75 18.81
CA ARG A 121 -14.48 6.76 18.66
C ARG A 121 -14.17 8.03 19.47
N THR A 122 -13.78 7.89 20.74
CA THR A 122 -13.35 9.03 21.56
C THR A 122 -12.19 9.76 20.91
N ILE A 123 -11.21 9.04 20.37
CA ILE A 123 -10.08 9.64 19.65
C ILE A 123 -10.58 10.33 18.37
N SER A 124 -11.48 9.72 17.60
CA SER A 124 -12.02 10.36 16.39
C SER A 124 -12.84 11.62 16.66
N GLU A 125 -13.55 11.67 17.79
CA GLU A 125 -14.39 12.82 18.17
C GLU A 125 -13.56 13.96 18.76
N THR A 126 -12.43 13.65 19.40
CA THR A 126 -11.58 14.65 20.10
C THR A 126 -10.31 15.03 19.33
N ALA A 127 -9.76 14.13 18.52
CA ALA A 127 -8.53 14.36 17.78
C ALA A 127 -8.82 15.05 16.44
N ARG A 128 -8.22 16.23 16.27
CA ARG A 128 -7.99 16.81 14.95
C ARG A 128 -6.57 16.50 14.53
N VAL A 129 -6.42 15.91 13.36
CA VAL A 129 -5.11 15.67 12.76
C VAL A 129 -4.67 17.00 12.16
N ILE A 130 -3.80 17.71 12.87
CA ILE A 130 -3.13 18.90 12.38
C ILE A 130 -1.98 18.42 11.50
N LEU A 131 -2.27 18.10 10.24
CA LEU A 131 -1.24 17.96 9.23
C LEU A 131 -0.88 19.37 8.76
N PRO A 132 0.41 19.72 8.60
CA PRO A 132 0.78 20.96 7.95
C PRO A 132 0.23 20.91 6.52
N ARG A 133 -0.92 21.57 6.31
CA ARG A 133 -1.52 21.77 5.00
C ARG A 133 -0.61 22.72 4.24
N LYS A 134 0.45 22.18 3.62
CA LYS A 134 0.95 22.79 2.41
C LYS A 134 -0.03 22.34 1.35
N GLU A 135 -1.04 23.15 1.05
CA GLU A 135 -1.58 23.11 -0.31
C GLU A 135 -0.39 23.40 -1.21
N PRO A 136 0.14 22.44 -1.96
CA PRO A 136 0.91 22.86 -3.11
C PRO A 136 -0.17 23.47 -4.03
N ASN A 137 -0.02 24.75 -4.34
CA ASN A 137 -0.64 25.30 -5.54
C ASN A 137 -0.03 24.51 -6.70
N LEU A 138 -0.58 23.32 -6.95
CA LEU A 138 -0.15 22.40 -8.00
C LEU A 138 -0.68 23.03 -9.28
N ASP A 139 0.16 23.87 -9.88
CA ASP A 139 -0.07 24.37 -11.21
C ASP A 139 -0.13 23.16 -12.16
N GLU A 140 -1.30 22.90 -12.72
CA GLU A 140 -1.57 21.78 -13.62
C GLU A 140 -0.64 21.82 -14.83
N HIS A 141 -0.28 23.02 -15.31
CA HIS A 141 0.71 23.21 -16.36
C HIS A 141 2.13 22.82 -15.93
N ALA A 142 2.49 23.05 -14.67
CA ALA A 142 3.79 22.63 -14.15
C ALA A 142 3.89 21.10 -14.08
N LEU A 143 2.81 20.42 -13.71
CA LEU A 143 2.76 18.95 -13.69
C LEU A 143 2.88 18.37 -15.11
N ASP A 144 2.13 18.91 -16.07
CA ASP A 144 2.19 18.48 -17.47
C ASP A 144 3.58 18.69 -18.09
N THR A 145 4.20 19.83 -17.76
CA THR A 145 5.58 20.14 -18.17
C THR A 145 6.59 19.15 -17.60
N LEU A 146 6.46 18.79 -16.31
CA LEU A 146 7.34 17.81 -15.66
C LEU A 146 7.14 16.39 -16.20
N ALA A 147 5.90 15.98 -16.45
CA ALA A 147 5.57 14.68 -17.03
C ALA A 147 6.18 14.56 -18.43
N THR A 148 5.95 15.54 -19.30
CA THR A 148 6.52 15.61 -20.66
C THR A 148 8.05 15.60 -20.64
N ALA A 149 8.68 16.34 -19.71
CA ALA A 149 10.13 16.37 -19.58
C ALA A 149 10.71 15.03 -19.13
N THR A 150 10.01 14.31 -18.27
CA THR A 150 10.42 12.97 -17.80
C THR A 150 10.34 11.95 -18.94
N GLU A 151 9.24 11.97 -19.72
CA GLU A 151 9.06 11.10 -20.89
C GLU A 151 10.10 11.35 -21.98
N THR A 152 10.46 12.62 -22.19
CA THR A 152 11.42 13.02 -23.23
C THR A 152 12.87 13.08 -22.76
N ALA A 153 13.15 12.70 -21.50
CA ALA A 153 14.46 12.79 -20.87
C ALA A 153 15.10 14.19 -21.01
N ARG A 154 14.30 15.24 -20.85
CA ARG A 154 14.71 16.65 -20.95
C ARG A 154 14.86 17.29 -19.57
N SER A 155 15.76 18.26 -19.46
CA SER A 155 15.90 19.08 -18.27
C SER A 155 14.81 20.15 -18.22
N VAL A 156 14.41 20.52 -17.00
CA VAL A 156 13.45 21.61 -16.75
C VAL A 156 14.13 22.71 -15.95
N GLN A 157 13.84 23.97 -16.30
CA GLN A 157 14.24 25.11 -15.50
C GLN A 157 13.10 25.46 -14.54
N CYS A 158 13.40 25.53 -13.26
CA CYS A 158 12.45 25.94 -12.23
C CYS A 158 13.01 27.08 -11.39
N ILE A 159 12.14 28.00 -10.99
CA ILE A 159 12.50 29.05 -10.04
C ILE A 159 12.17 28.53 -8.65
N TYR A 160 13.20 28.30 -7.84
CA TYR A 160 13.05 27.89 -6.47
C TYR A 160 12.94 29.12 -5.57
N HIS A 161 11.74 29.35 -5.04
CA HIS A 161 11.50 30.35 -4.02
C HIS A 161 11.81 29.77 -2.65
N ALA A 162 12.98 30.13 -2.09
CA ALA A 162 13.33 29.78 -0.72
C ALA A 162 12.44 30.55 0.28
N PRO A 163 12.18 29.99 1.48
CA PRO A 163 11.38 30.66 2.52
C PRO A 163 11.96 32.02 2.98
N GLN A 164 13.25 32.25 2.73
CA GLN A 164 13.92 33.53 2.89
C GLN A 164 14.63 33.87 1.58
N PRO A 165 14.57 35.12 1.08
CA PRO A 165 15.23 35.53 -0.16
C PRO A 165 16.76 35.30 -0.09
N PRO A 166 17.44 35.03 -1.22
CA PRO A 166 16.97 35.16 -2.62
C PRO A 166 16.31 33.90 -3.21
N SER A 167 15.47 34.10 -4.22
CA SER A 167 14.96 33.00 -5.07
C SER A 167 16.06 32.57 -6.05
N VAL A 168 16.25 31.27 -6.22
CA VAL A 168 17.33 30.72 -7.05
C VAL A 168 16.71 30.02 -8.25
N SER A 169 17.15 30.35 -9.47
CA SER A 169 16.81 29.57 -10.65
C SER A 169 17.64 28.29 -10.66
N LEU A 170 16.98 27.13 -10.70
CA LEU A 170 17.59 25.81 -10.75
C LEU A 170 17.24 25.15 -12.09
N VAL A 171 18.20 24.48 -12.70
CA VAL A 171 17.93 23.53 -13.79
C VAL A 171 17.97 22.14 -13.17
N VAL A 172 16.84 21.44 -13.20
CA VAL A 172 16.72 20.08 -12.66
C VAL A 172 16.67 19.11 -13.83
N GLN A 173 17.60 18.16 -13.83
CA GLN A 173 17.57 17.04 -14.75
C GLN A 173 16.82 15.89 -14.09
N LEU A 174 15.65 15.58 -14.64
CA LEU A 174 14.82 14.47 -14.16
C LEU A 174 15.40 13.18 -14.75
N ALA A 175 16.15 12.44 -13.94
CA ALA A 175 16.69 11.15 -14.35
C ALA A 175 15.55 10.12 -14.45
N SER A 176 15.51 9.35 -15.54
CA SER A 176 14.55 8.27 -15.79
C SER A 176 14.76 7.03 -14.89
N SER A 177 15.76 7.06 -14.01
CA SER A 177 16.03 6.07 -12.95
C SER A 177 16.63 6.75 -11.70
N PRO A 178 16.16 6.44 -10.48
CA PRO A 178 16.75 6.98 -9.28
C PRO A 178 18.01 6.18 -8.90
N GLU A 179 19.19 6.73 -9.16
CA GLU A 179 20.39 6.26 -8.47
C GLU A 179 20.35 6.76 -7.02
N PHE A 180 19.93 5.88 -6.11
CA PHE A 180 19.96 6.11 -4.67
C PHE A 180 21.42 6.10 -4.19
N ASN A 181 22.00 7.28 -3.93
CA ASN A 181 23.26 7.37 -3.21
C ASN A 181 22.98 7.17 -1.70
N GLN A 182 23.72 6.25 -1.06
CA GLN A 182 23.55 5.78 0.32
C GLN A 182 23.89 6.81 1.42
N SER A 183 23.84 8.11 1.15
CA SER A 183 23.99 9.13 2.19
C SER A 183 22.63 9.75 2.45
N GLY A 184 21.92 9.21 3.44
CA GLY A 184 20.64 9.72 3.89
C GLY A 184 20.76 11.18 4.36
N ALA A 185 20.48 12.13 3.47
CA ALA A 185 19.94 13.46 3.74
C ALA A 185 19.92 14.27 2.44
N ALA A 186 18.71 14.61 1.98
CA ALA A 186 18.40 15.58 0.94
C ALA A 186 18.82 15.26 -0.50
N TRP A 187 17.85 15.33 -1.42
CA TRP A 187 18.12 15.70 -2.80
C TRP A 187 18.94 17.00 -2.79
N LYS A 188 20.21 16.92 -3.17
CA LYS A 188 21.00 18.12 -3.48
C LYS A 188 20.85 18.38 -4.97
N PRO A 189 20.05 19.38 -5.39
CA PRO A 189 20.19 19.88 -6.74
C PRO A 189 21.65 20.30 -6.91
N VAL A 190 22.33 19.79 -7.92
CA VAL A 190 23.65 20.29 -8.30
C VAL A 190 23.39 21.63 -8.97
N PRO A 191 23.76 22.78 -8.36
CA PRO A 191 23.64 24.06 -9.04
C PRO A 191 24.60 24.05 -10.22
N VAL A 192 24.06 24.01 -11.44
CA VAL A 192 24.84 24.27 -12.64
C VAL A 192 25.03 25.80 -12.70
N PRO A 193 26.27 26.32 -12.63
CA PRO A 193 26.48 27.76 -12.81
C PRO A 193 26.03 28.15 -14.21
N ILE A 194 25.15 29.16 -14.29
CA ILE A 194 24.73 29.74 -15.56
C ILE A 194 25.91 30.57 -16.08
N THR A 195 26.79 29.97 -16.88
CA THR A 195 27.77 30.73 -17.65
C THR A 195 27.05 31.46 -18.79
N GLY A 196 26.74 32.73 -18.55
CA GLY A 196 26.69 33.81 -19.53
C GLY A 196 25.62 33.75 -20.63
N LEU A 197 24.69 34.70 -20.58
CA LEU A 197 24.27 35.44 -21.77
C LEU A 197 24.16 36.90 -21.35
N GLY A 198 25.16 37.66 -21.76
CA GLY A 198 25.19 39.10 -21.59
C GLY A 198 24.19 39.79 -22.51
N SER A 199 23.82 41.00 -22.08
CA SER A 199 23.70 42.16 -22.93
C SER A 199 24.52 43.26 -22.26
#